data_AF-A0A2G9NLC7-F1
#
_entry.id   AF-A0A2G9NLC7-F1
#
_cell.length_a   1.000
_cell.length_b   1.000
_cell.length_c   1.000
_cell.angle_alpha   90.00
_cell.angle_beta   90.00
_cell.angle_gamma   90.00
#
_symmetry.space_group_name_H-M   'P 1'
#
loop_
_entity.id
_entity.type
_entity.pdbx_description
1 polymer ?
#
loop_
_entity_poly.entity_id
_entity_poly.type
_entity_poly.pdbx_seq_one_letter_code
_entity_poly.pdbx_strand_id
1 'polypeptide(L)'
;MIYIIIGCIKMRKINWYLKKKQLIMDNEVKELAPRYLEKARNNLVTMNILLDLNDNKKARELLKTPKDYDSNEWVVITGYYAMYTAVISLLAKIGYRSKNHTATLCVLEEFFVKKKILDEDVLMLLKSAMFHKEEIEKLSDARHKREIAQYSITKQTTKTIAEKIKKDAYDFVNKCEEIIEK
;
A
#
# COMPACT_ATOMS: atom_id res chain seq x y z
N MET A 1 -25.73 14.82 -19.65
CA MET A 1 -26.26 15.08 -18.29
C MET A 1 -25.99 13.92 -17.31
N ILE A 2 -24.86 13.20 -17.44
CA ILE A 2 -24.52 12.04 -16.57
C ILE A 2 -23.33 12.37 -15.64
N TYR A 3 -22.40 13.22 -16.09
CA TYR A 3 -21.21 13.62 -15.32
C TYR A 3 -21.49 14.41 -14.04
N ILE A 4 -22.55 15.23 -14.01
CA ILE A 4 -22.92 16.05 -12.84
C ILE A 4 -23.41 15.17 -11.67
N ILE A 5 -24.12 14.08 -11.97
CA ILE A 5 -24.71 13.20 -10.97
C ILE A 5 -23.61 12.37 -10.26
N ILE A 6 -22.59 11.92 -11.00
CA ILE A 6 -21.48 11.10 -10.45
C ILE A 6 -20.57 11.94 -9.53
N GLY A 7 -20.28 13.20 -9.90
CA GLY A 7 -19.53 14.13 -9.03
C GLY A 7 -20.28 14.41 -7.71
N CYS A 8 -21.61 14.53 -7.78
CA CYS A 8 -22.46 14.78 -6.62
C CYS A 8 -22.55 13.56 -5.67
N ILE A 9 -22.49 12.32 -6.20
CA ILE A 9 -22.55 11.08 -5.41
C ILE A 9 -21.26 10.79 -4.63
N LYS A 10 -20.07 11.07 -5.17
CA LYS A 10 -18.80 10.76 -4.46
C LYS A 10 -18.37 11.85 -3.47
N MET A 11 -18.73 13.12 -3.70
CA MET A 11 -18.68 14.14 -2.64
C MET A 11 -19.57 13.76 -1.44
N ARG A 12 -20.72 13.10 -1.67
CA ARG A 12 -21.51 12.51 -0.58
C ARG A 12 -20.75 11.40 0.18
N LYS A 13 -19.89 10.61 -0.47
CA LYS A 13 -19.07 9.58 0.20
C LYS A 13 -17.98 10.20 1.07
N ILE A 14 -17.25 11.20 0.59
CA ILE A 14 -16.27 11.93 1.41
C ILE A 14 -16.96 12.57 2.61
N ASN A 15 -18.10 13.23 2.39
CA ASN A 15 -18.91 13.81 3.47
C ASN A 15 -19.41 12.76 4.48
N TRP A 16 -19.70 11.54 4.02
CA TRP A 16 -20.06 10.43 4.91
C TRP A 16 -18.88 10.04 5.83
N TYR A 17 -17.67 9.91 5.27
CA TYR A 17 -16.47 9.61 6.06
C TYR A 17 -16.10 10.74 7.04
N LEU A 18 -16.30 12.00 6.64
CA LEU A 18 -16.14 13.17 7.52
C LEU A 18 -17.13 13.12 8.70
N LYS A 19 -18.41 12.89 8.43
CA LYS A 19 -19.45 12.75 9.47
C LYS A 19 -19.16 11.61 10.44
N LYS A 20 -18.60 10.50 9.94
CA LYS A 20 -18.20 9.34 10.76
C LYS A 20 -16.83 9.49 11.43
N LYS A 21 -16.14 10.64 11.26
CA LYS A 21 -14.78 10.90 11.77
C LYS A 21 -13.74 9.86 11.34
N GLN A 22 -13.99 9.17 10.23
CA GLN A 22 -13.07 8.25 9.56
C GLN A 22 -12.13 8.99 8.60
N LEU A 23 -12.54 10.18 8.19
CA LEU A 23 -11.74 11.20 7.54
C LEU A 23 -11.84 12.49 8.38
N ILE A 24 -10.74 13.23 8.49
CA ILE A 24 -10.68 14.49 9.24
C ILE A 24 -9.97 15.52 8.35
N MET A 25 -10.51 16.74 8.27
CA MET A 25 -9.77 17.88 7.74
C MET A 25 -8.93 18.47 8.87
N ASP A 26 -7.62 18.50 8.67
CA ASP A 26 -6.63 18.87 9.67
C ASP A 26 -5.48 19.55 8.92
N ASN A 27 -5.44 20.89 8.92
CA ASN A 27 -4.41 21.62 8.18
C ASN A 27 -3.01 21.46 8.80
N GLU A 28 -2.91 21.12 10.09
CA GLU A 28 -1.62 20.90 10.76
C GLU A 28 -0.92 19.64 10.21
N VAL A 29 -1.69 18.69 9.67
CA VAL A 29 -1.15 17.48 9.06
C VAL A 29 -0.35 17.76 7.78
N LYS A 30 -0.52 18.93 7.14
CA LYS A 30 0.19 19.28 5.90
C LYS A 30 1.70 19.26 6.08
N GLU A 31 2.18 19.76 7.22
CA GLU A 31 3.60 19.76 7.60
C GLU A 31 4.17 18.34 7.79
N LEU A 32 3.30 17.33 7.96
CA LEU A 32 3.70 15.93 8.11
C LEU A 32 3.79 15.19 6.77
N ALA A 33 3.37 15.78 5.65
CA ALA A 33 3.41 15.12 4.35
C ALA A 33 4.82 14.61 3.99
N PRO A 34 5.91 15.38 4.15
CA PRO A 34 7.28 14.89 3.89
C PRO A 34 7.66 13.71 4.79
N ARG A 35 7.27 13.74 6.07
CA ARG A 35 7.56 12.65 7.02
C ARG A 35 6.83 11.35 6.67
N TYR A 36 5.61 11.43 6.16
CA TYR A 36 4.91 10.25 5.65
C TYR A 36 5.58 9.69 4.39
N LEU A 37 6.09 10.55 3.51
CA LEU A 37 6.83 10.12 2.33
C LEU A 37 8.15 9.43 2.72
N GLU A 38 8.90 10.00 3.67
CA GLU A 38 10.09 9.36 4.25
C GLU A 38 9.75 7.98 4.83
N LYS A 39 8.65 7.87 5.56
CA LYS A 39 8.17 6.57 6.07
C LYS A 39 7.84 5.59 4.94
N ALA A 40 7.24 6.05 3.84
CA ALA A 40 7.00 5.21 2.66
C ALA A 40 8.31 4.70 2.05
N ARG A 41 9.35 5.55 1.97
CA ARG A 41 10.71 5.17 1.54
C ARG A 41 11.34 4.13 2.47
N ASN A 42 11.21 4.31 3.78
CA ASN A 42 11.71 3.32 4.76
C ASN A 42 11.03 1.96 4.62
N ASN A 43 9.73 1.94 4.25
CA ASN A 43 9.03 0.69 3.94
C ASN A 43 9.59 0.03 2.67
N LEU A 44 9.96 0.79 1.63
CA LEU A 44 10.63 0.24 0.43
C LEU A 44 12.01 -0.35 0.76
N VAL A 45 12.78 0.31 1.61
CA VAL A 45 14.07 -0.22 2.09
C VAL A 45 13.85 -1.55 2.81
N THR A 46 12.87 -1.60 3.72
CA THR A 46 12.52 -2.83 4.45
C THR A 46 12.09 -3.95 3.49
N MET A 47 11.24 -3.63 2.52
CA MET A 47 10.80 -4.57 1.47
C MET A 47 12.00 -5.15 0.69
N ASN A 48 12.97 -4.32 0.31
CA ASN A 48 14.18 -4.77 -0.38
C ASN A 48 15.05 -5.67 0.49
N ILE A 49 15.25 -5.33 1.77
CA ILE A 49 16.00 -6.18 2.71
C ILE A 49 15.37 -7.57 2.81
N LEU A 50 14.04 -7.63 2.90
CA LEU A 50 13.30 -8.90 2.95
C LEU A 50 13.47 -9.68 1.64
N LEU A 51 13.32 -9.02 0.50
CA LEU A 51 13.51 -9.66 -0.81
C LEU A 51 14.91 -10.28 -0.93
N ASP A 52 15.95 -9.53 -0.57
CA ASP A 52 17.34 -10.00 -0.61
C ASP A 52 17.57 -11.18 0.34
N LEU A 53 16.88 -11.23 1.49
CA LEU A 53 16.98 -12.33 2.45
C LEU A 53 16.53 -13.69 1.88
N ASN A 54 15.67 -13.70 0.85
CA ASN A 54 15.24 -14.95 0.22
C ASN A 54 16.39 -15.67 -0.49
N ASP A 55 17.25 -14.94 -1.20
CA ASP A 55 18.26 -15.52 -2.07
C ASP A 55 19.71 -15.31 -1.57
N ASN A 56 19.93 -14.42 -0.60
CA ASN A 56 21.26 -14.11 -0.08
C ASN A 56 21.68 -15.04 1.07
N LYS A 57 22.44 -16.09 0.74
CA LYS A 57 22.96 -17.07 1.72
C LYS A 57 23.75 -16.42 2.87
N LYS A 58 24.62 -15.45 2.58
CA LYS A 58 25.43 -14.77 3.60
C LYS A 58 24.56 -14.00 4.59
N ALA A 59 23.54 -13.29 4.10
CA ALA A 59 22.60 -12.59 4.96
C ALA A 59 21.81 -13.55 5.86
N ARG A 60 21.34 -14.68 5.30
CA ARG A 60 20.63 -15.72 6.07
C ARG A 60 21.51 -16.34 7.16
N GLU A 61 22.77 -16.62 6.87
CA GLU A 61 23.73 -17.14 7.85
C GLU A 61 23.97 -16.12 8.97
N LEU A 62 24.25 -14.86 8.61
CA LEU A 62 24.48 -13.77 9.56
C LEU A 62 23.29 -13.54 10.49
N LEU A 63 22.07 -13.57 9.95
CA LEU A 63 20.83 -13.35 10.69
C LEU A 63 20.25 -14.63 11.30
N LYS A 64 20.95 -15.76 11.19
CA LYS A 64 20.51 -17.09 11.69
C LYS A 64 19.11 -17.46 11.20
N THR A 65 18.79 -17.13 9.95
CA THR A 65 17.49 -17.36 9.34
C THR A 65 17.29 -18.86 9.04
N PRO A 66 16.18 -19.49 9.48
CA PRO A 66 15.88 -20.90 9.19
C PRO A 66 15.89 -21.19 7.69
N LYS A 67 16.28 -22.40 7.27
CA LYS A 67 16.36 -22.78 5.84
C LYS A 67 14.99 -22.73 5.14
N ASP A 68 13.92 -22.99 5.87
CA ASP A 68 12.55 -23.05 5.39
C ASP A 68 11.77 -21.73 5.51
N TYR A 69 12.39 -20.72 6.14
CA TYR A 69 11.83 -19.37 6.24
C TYR A 69 11.79 -18.70 4.86
N ASP A 70 10.63 -18.16 4.54
CA ASP A 70 10.32 -17.45 3.31
C ASP A 70 9.75 -16.09 3.68
N SER A 71 10.37 -15.02 3.20
CA SER A 71 9.99 -13.65 3.53
C SER A 71 9.02 -13.03 2.53
N ASN A 72 8.62 -13.74 1.47
CA ASN A 72 7.78 -13.18 0.39
C ASN A 72 6.44 -12.62 0.91
N GLU A 73 5.84 -13.22 1.93
CA GLU A 73 4.65 -12.68 2.62
C GLU A 73 4.93 -11.27 3.16
N TRP A 74 6.06 -11.09 3.82
CA TRP A 74 6.48 -9.79 4.36
C TRP A 74 6.86 -8.80 3.27
N VAL A 75 7.42 -9.25 2.15
CA VAL A 75 7.66 -8.39 0.97
C VAL A 75 6.35 -7.81 0.45
N VAL A 76 5.28 -8.62 0.33
CA VAL A 76 3.97 -8.14 -0.12
C VAL A 76 3.36 -7.16 0.88
N ILE A 77 3.41 -7.48 2.17
CA ILE A 77 2.88 -6.62 3.23
C ILE A 77 3.62 -5.27 3.24
N THR A 78 4.95 -5.27 3.21
CA THR A 78 5.76 -4.05 3.28
C THR A 78 5.64 -3.20 2.00
N GLY A 79 5.60 -3.82 0.82
CA GLY A 79 5.35 -3.13 -0.44
C GLY A 79 4.00 -2.42 -0.47
N TYR A 80 2.94 -3.10 -0.02
CA TYR A 80 1.63 -2.48 0.16
C TYR A 80 1.68 -1.28 1.12
N TYR A 81 2.33 -1.42 2.29
CA TYR A 81 2.42 -0.32 3.26
C TYR A 81 3.30 0.82 2.78
N ALA A 82 4.27 0.60 1.90
CA ALA A 82 5.00 1.67 1.22
C ALA A 82 4.05 2.51 0.37
N MET A 83 3.29 1.89 -0.53
CA MET A 83 2.31 2.57 -1.38
C MET A 83 1.22 3.26 -0.55
N TYR A 84 0.65 2.57 0.44
CA TYR A 84 -0.38 3.12 1.30
C TYR A 84 0.11 4.35 2.07
N THR A 85 1.32 4.31 2.61
CA THR A 85 1.89 5.44 3.35
C THR A 85 2.20 6.63 2.43
N ALA A 86 2.61 6.38 1.19
CA ALA A 86 2.75 7.44 0.19
C ALA A 86 1.40 8.12 -0.12
N VAL A 87 0.30 7.38 -0.16
CA VAL A 87 -1.04 7.98 -0.26
C VAL A 87 -1.38 8.82 0.98
N ILE A 88 -1.03 8.37 2.18
CA ILE A 88 -1.21 9.18 3.39
C ILE A 88 -0.43 10.49 3.30
N SER A 89 0.77 10.48 2.71
CA SER A 89 1.52 11.71 2.41
C SER A 89 0.76 12.65 1.46
N LEU A 90 0.20 12.12 0.36
CA LEU A 90 -0.62 12.90 -0.57
C LEU A 90 -1.86 13.51 0.10
N LEU A 91 -2.58 12.72 0.89
CA LEU A 91 -3.72 13.20 1.68
C LEU A 91 -3.28 14.28 2.67
N ALA A 92 -2.14 14.10 3.32
CA ALA A 92 -1.62 15.06 4.26
C ALA A 92 -1.33 16.40 3.59
N LYS A 93 -0.73 16.39 2.38
CA LYS A 93 -0.46 17.60 1.58
C LYS A 93 -1.72 18.44 1.31
N ILE A 94 -2.87 17.79 1.14
CA ILE A 94 -4.15 18.48 0.94
C ILE A 94 -4.95 18.72 2.23
N GLY A 95 -4.36 18.46 3.40
CA GLY A 95 -4.96 18.76 4.71
C GLY A 95 -5.95 17.70 5.21
N TYR A 96 -5.82 16.46 4.75
CA TYR A 96 -6.68 15.35 5.16
C TYR A 96 -5.91 14.30 5.97
N ARG A 97 -6.54 13.83 7.06
CA ARG A 97 -6.11 12.69 7.86
C ARG A 97 -7.15 11.57 7.75
N SER A 98 -6.74 10.39 7.32
CA SER A 98 -7.62 9.21 7.21
C SER A 98 -7.34 8.17 8.30
N LYS A 99 -8.39 7.53 8.81
CA LYS A 99 -8.31 6.44 9.81
C LYS A 99 -8.65 5.07 9.24
N ASN A 100 -9.03 5.00 7.96
CA ASN A 100 -9.49 3.75 7.34
C ASN A 100 -9.06 3.69 5.86
N HIS A 101 -8.66 2.50 5.41
CA HIS A 101 -8.20 2.25 4.05
C HIS A 101 -9.20 2.69 2.97
N THR A 102 -10.48 2.39 3.11
CA THR A 102 -11.51 2.77 2.14
C THR A 102 -11.70 4.28 2.07
N ALA A 103 -11.63 4.99 3.21
CA ALA A 103 -11.66 6.45 3.24
C ALA A 103 -10.43 7.03 2.53
N THR A 104 -9.25 6.45 2.76
CA THR A 104 -7.99 6.83 2.10
C THR A 104 -8.11 6.72 0.57
N LEU A 105 -8.61 5.59 0.06
CA LEU A 105 -8.80 5.37 -1.38
C LEU A 105 -9.83 6.34 -1.98
N CYS A 106 -10.90 6.66 -1.25
CA CYS A 106 -11.91 7.62 -1.73
C CYS A 106 -11.33 9.02 -1.92
N VAL A 107 -10.46 9.48 -1.01
CA VAL A 107 -9.82 10.80 -1.13
C VAL A 107 -8.79 10.79 -2.26
N LEU A 108 -7.98 9.74 -2.36
CA LEU A 108 -7.02 9.58 -3.46
C LEU A 108 -7.71 9.66 -4.83
N GLU A 109 -8.80 8.91 -5.00
CA GLU A 109 -9.57 8.90 -6.25
C GLU A 109 -10.11 10.29 -6.59
N GLU A 110 -10.75 10.96 -5.63
CA GLU A 110 -11.45 12.23 -5.89
C GLU A 110 -10.48 13.38 -6.17
N PHE A 111 -9.39 13.47 -5.42
CA PHE A 111 -8.51 14.64 -5.46
C PHE A 111 -7.29 14.48 -6.36
N PHE A 112 -6.85 13.26 -6.65
CA PHE A 112 -5.66 13.03 -7.48
C PHE A 112 -6.00 12.35 -8.80
N VAL A 113 -6.80 11.28 -8.79
CA VAL A 113 -7.08 10.51 -10.02
C VAL A 113 -8.04 11.26 -10.94
N LYS A 114 -9.21 11.68 -10.44
CA LYS A 114 -10.18 12.42 -11.25
C LYS A 114 -9.68 13.79 -11.72
N LYS A 115 -8.75 14.37 -10.98
CA LYS A 115 -8.05 15.61 -11.35
C LYS A 115 -6.92 15.37 -12.35
N LYS A 116 -6.70 14.13 -12.79
CA LYS A 116 -5.65 13.70 -13.71
C LYS A 116 -4.23 14.05 -13.23
N ILE A 117 -4.05 14.11 -11.91
CA ILE A 117 -2.74 14.24 -11.28
C ILE A 117 -2.09 12.85 -11.20
N LEU A 118 -2.91 11.82 -10.97
CA LEU A 118 -2.54 10.41 -11.05
C LEU A 118 -3.44 9.69 -12.06
N ASP A 119 -2.91 8.66 -12.70
CA ASP A 119 -3.67 7.82 -13.62
C ASP A 119 -4.56 6.82 -12.86
N GLU A 120 -5.61 6.31 -13.51
CA GLU A 120 -6.52 5.36 -12.88
C GLU A 120 -5.84 4.01 -12.56
N ASP A 121 -4.87 3.61 -13.38
CA ASP A 121 -4.06 2.41 -13.18
C ASP A 121 -3.33 2.43 -11.84
N VAL A 122 -2.91 3.62 -11.38
CA VAL A 122 -2.25 3.82 -10.08
C VAL A 122 -3.17 3.44 -8.93
N LEU A 123 -4.46 3.79 -9.01
CA LEU A 123 -5.46 3.41 -8.02
C LEU A 123 -5.75 1.90 -8.06
N MET A 124 -5.76 1.30 -9.25
CA MET A 124 -5.97 -0.13 -9.42
C MET A 124 -4.80 -0.95 -8.85
N LEU A 125 -3.56 -0.49 -9.05
CA LEU A 125 -2.36 -1.10 -8.45
C LEU A 125 -2.48 -1.15 -6.92
N LEU A 126 -2.83 -0.03 -6.28
CA LEU A 126 -2.98 0.02 -4.83
C LEU A 126 -4.09 -0.90 -4.31
N LYS A 127 -5.22 -0.99 -5.02
CA LYS A 127 -6.32 -1.91 -4.67
C LYS A 127 -5.88 -3.38 -4.83
N SER A 128 -5.14 -3.71 -5.89
CA SER A 128 -4.59 -5.05 -6.11
C SER A 128 -3.63 -5.43 -4.99
N ALA A 129 -2.72 -4.53 -4.61
CA ALA A 129 -1.77 -4.75 -3.51
C ALA A 129 -2.48 -4.96 -2.18
N MET A 130 -3.52 -4.16 -1.88
CA MET A 130 -4.36 -4.35 -0.70
C MET A 130 -5.03 -5.72 -0.68
N PHE A 131 -5.61 -6.13 -1.81
CA PHE A 131 -6.28 -7.43 -1.93
C PHE A 131 -5.28 -8.59 -1.72
N HIS A 132 -4.11 -8.55 -2.36
CA HIS A 132 -3.09 -9.57 -2.16
C HIS A 132 -2.62 -9.65 -0.70
N LYS A 133 -2.45 -8.50 -0.06
CA LYS A 133 -2.11 -8.44 1.37
C LYS A 133 -3.18 -9.11 2.24
N GLU A 134 -4.46 -8.81 2.01
CA GLU A 134 -5.57 -9.42 2.75
C GLU A 134 -5.70 -10.93 2.47
N GLU A 135 -5.46 -11.36 1.23
CA GLU A 135 -5.47 -12.77 0.84
C GLU A 135 -4.36 -13.53 1.55
N ILE A 136 -3.13 -12.99 1.54
CA ILE A 136 -1.97 -13.60 2.21
C ILE A 136 -2.20 -13.72 3.72
N GLU A 137 -2.72 -12.69 4.38
CA GLU A 137 -3.01 -12.77 5.82
C GLU A 137 -4.04 -13.86 6.14
N LYS A 138 -5.14 -13.94 5.36
CA LYS A 138 -6.15 -15.00 5.52
C LYS A 138 -5.56 -16.39 5.27
N LEU A 139 -4.67 -16.52 4.29
CA LEU A 139 -3.98 -17.77 4.01
C LEU A 139 -3.01 -18.15 5.14
N SER A 140 -2.30 -17.19 5.72
CA SER A 140 -1.42 -17.38 6.88
C SER A 140 -2.21 -17.95 8.07
N ASP A 141 -3.36 -17.35 8.36
CA ASP A 141 -4.29 -17.82 9.40
C ASP A 141 -4.84 -19.23 9.12
N ALA A 142 -5.12 -19.55 7.85
CA ALA A 142 -5.60 -20.85 7.44
C ALA A 142 -4.50 -21.92 7.43
N ARG A 143 -3.27 -21.55 7.05
CA ARG A 143 -2.08 -22.41 7.05
C ARG A 143 -1.71 -22.84 8.46
N HIS A 144 -1.83 -21.94 9.44
CA HIS A 144 -1.69 -22.33 10.84
C HIS A 144 -2.65 -23.47 11.24
N LYS A 145 -3.70 -23.70 10.44
CA LYS A 145 -4.72 -24.73 10.64
C LYS A 145 -4.61 -25.95 9.70
N ARG A 146 -3.77 -25.99 8.64
CA ARG A 146 -3.73 -27.07 7.62
C ARG A 146 -2.35 -27.36 6.97
N GLU A 147 -2.22 -28.58 6.42
CA GLU A 147 -1.01 -29.31 5.95
C GLU A 147 -0.23 -28.79 4.69
N ILE A 148 0.88 -29.51 4.40
CA ILE A 148 2.07 -29.21 3.56
C ILE A 148 1.83 -28.96 2.06
N ALA A 149 0.86 -29.60 1.38
CA ALA A 149 0.72 -29.47 -0.09
C ALA A 149 0.18 -28.09 -0.52
N GLN A 150 -0.82 -27.57 0.21
CA GLN A 150 -1.34 -26.21 0.02
C GLN A 150 -0.26 -25.16 0.29
N TYR A 151 0.65 -25.45 1.22
CA TYR A 151 1.75 -24.57 1.58
C TYR A 151 2.75 -24.36 0.43
N SER A 152 3.14 -25.40 -0.30
CA SER A 152 4.09 -25.27 -1.42
C SER A 152 3.54 -24.42 -2.57
N ILE A 153 2.27 -24.62 -2.94
CA ILE A 153 1.59 -23.80 -3.97
C ILE A 153 1.50 -22.34 -3.51
N THR A 154 1.17 -22.12 -2.24
CA THR A 154 1.04 -20.77 -1.66
C THR A 154 2.37 -20.01 -1.67
N LYS A 155 3.48 -20.68 -1.33
CA LYS A 155 4.83 -20.10 -1.42
C LYS A 155 5.15 -19.62 -2.84
N GLN A 156 4.89 -20.47 -3.83
CA GLN A 156 5.15 -20.12 -5.23
C GLN A 156 4.31 -18.92 -5.68
N THR A 157 3.01 -18.89 -5.35
CA THR A 157 2.13 -17.76 -5.66
C THR A 157 2.63 -16.48 -4.97
N THR A 158 2.98 -16.56 -3.68
CA THR A 158 3.44 -15.40 -2.91
C THR A 158 4.75 -14.84 -3.47
N LYS A 159 5.68 -15.70 -3.91
CA LYS A 159 6.91 -15.28 -4.59
C LYS A 159 6.62 -14.47 -5.85
N THR A 160 5.75 -14.96 -6.73
CA THR A 160 5.38 -14.23 -7.95
C THR A 160 4.76 -12.85 -7.64
N ILE A 161 3.92 -12.78 -6.62
CA ILE A 161 3.33 -11.49 -6.18
C ILE A 161 4.41 -10.57 -5.60
N ALA A 162 5.34 -11.10 -4.81
CA ALA A 162 6.45 -10.36 -4.20
C ALA A 162 7.42 -9.77 -5.26
N GLU A 163 7.69 -10.49 -6.34
CA GLU A 163 8.52 -9.99 -7.44
C GLU A 163 7.83 -8.81 -8.15
N LYS A 164 6.52 -8.91 -8.38
CA LYS A 164 5.73 -7.85 -9.02
C LYS A 164 5.60 -6.62 -8.12
N ILE A 165 5.30 -6.81 -6.83
CA ILE A 165 5.02 -5.70 -5.92
C ILE A 165 6.22 -4.79 -5.73
N LYS A 166 7.45 -5.32 -5.89
CA LYS A 166 8.67 -4.50 -5.84
C LYS A 166 8.59 -3.35 -6.83
N LYS A 167 8.37 -3.65 -8.11
CA LYS A 167 8.31 -2.64 -9.16
C LYS A 167 7.15 -1.67 -8.93
N ASP A 168 5.96 -2.22 -8.67
CA ASP A 168 4.75 -1.43 -8.48
C ASP A 168 4.88 -0.45 -7.29
N ALA A 169 5.50 -0.88 -6.20
CA ALA A 169 5.71 -0.04 -5.02
C ALA A 169 6.72 1.08 -5.27
N TYR A 170 7.85 0.80 -5.95
CA TYR A 170 8.82 1.84 -6.30
C TYR A 170 8.23 2.87 -7.26
N ASP A 171 7.59 2.44 -8.34
CA ASP A 171 7.00 3.33 -9.34
C ASP A 171 5.92 4.23 -8.70
N PHE A 172 5.06 3.65 -7.85
CA PHE A 172 4.01 4.39 -7.15
C PHE A 172 4.57 5.42 -6.16
N VAL A 173 5.54 5.05 -5.34
CA VAL A 173 6.11 5.96 -4.33
C VAL A 173 6.89 7.09 -5.00
N ASN A 174 7.66 6.80 -6.06
CA ASN A 174 8.32 7.81 -6.89
C ASN A 174 7.30 8.81 -7.44
N LYS A 175 6.17 8.31 -7.95
CA LYS A 175 5.13 9.17 -8.49
C LYS A 175 4.50 10.08 -7.43
N CYS A 176 4.33 9.57 -6.21
CA CYS A 176 3.84 10.38 -5.09
C CYS A 176 4.86 11.46 -4.69
N GLU A 177 6.15 11.13 -4.65
CA GLU A 177 7.23 12.08 -4.36
C GLU A 177 7.25 13.25 -5.35
N GLU A 178 7.17 12.97 -6.66
CA GLU A 178 7.06 14.01 -7.70
C GLU A 178 5.90 14.99 -7.46
N ILE A 179 4.81 14.54 -6.82
CA ILE A 179 3.66 15.38 -6.51
C ILE A 179 3.87 16.15 -5.21
N ILE A 180 4.57 15.57 -4.22
CA ILE A 180 4.86 16.21 -2.94
C ILE A 180 5.90 17.32 -3.08
N GLU A 181 6.90 17.14 -3.94
CA GLU A 181 8.01 18.10 -4.15
C GLU A 181 7.66 19.29 -5.05
N LYS A 182 6.55 19.22 -5.81
CA LYS A 182 5.99 20.35 -6.57
C LYS A 182 5.22 21.34 -5.69
#